data_AF-T1ABM6-F1
#
_entry.id   AF-T1ABM6-F1
#
_cell.length_a   1.000
_cell.length_b   1.000
_cell.length_c   1.000
_cell.angle_alpha   90.00
_cell.angle_beta   90.00
_cell.angle_gamma   90.00
#
_symmetry.space_group_name_H-M   'P 1'
#
loop_
_entity.id
_entity.type
_entity.pdbx_description
1 polymer ?
#
loop_
_entity_poly.entity_id
_entity_poly.type
_entity_poly.pdbx_seq_one_letter_code
_entity_poly.pdbx_strand_id
1 'polypeptide(L)'
;MRATLVQEFVMLKRASLGLLGSVLMLASAQAVEINSKSLPGSNPFARASMLPYQLPQFDQIKDSDYAPAFAHGMAEQRAEILTIANHPAPPSFDNTLVAMERSGRLLDRASLVFFNLSSSNTNAAMQKLEARLAPQLAAHHDAILLDDKLFARVDALYRQRATLDLNPEQLRLVERYHTNFVRAGARL
;
A
#
# COMPACT_ATOMS: atom_id res chain seq x y z
N MET A 1 3.47 -74.63 -5.87
CA MET A 1 4.41 -75.49 -5.11
C MET A 1 5.79 -74.83 -5.20
N ARG A 2 6.24 -74.20 -4.09
CA ARG A 2 7.60 -73.70 -3.76
C ARG A 2 8.21 -72.64 -4.73
N ALA A 3 8.32 -71.36 -4.37
CA ALA A 3 9.29 -70.75 -3.43
C ALA A 3 10.75 -71.15 -3.72
N THR A 4 11.62 -70.18 -4.05
CA THR A 4 12.84 -69.72 -3.33
C THR A 4 13.88 -69.13 -4.31
N LEU A 5 14.65 -68.13 -3.84
CA LEU A 5 15.89 -67.52 -4.38
C LEU A 5 15.67 -66.26 -5.26
N VAL A 6 15.51 -65.05 -4.71
CA VAL A 6 16.36 -64.27 -3.79
C VAL A 6 17.76 -63.96 -4.35
N GLN A 7 17.88 -62.70 -4.78
CA GLN A 7 19.04 -61.79 -4.63
C GLN A 7 20.42 -62.35 -4.97
N GLU A 8 20.89 -62.02 -6.18
CA GLU A 8 22.31 -61.74 -6.39
C GLU A 8 22.51 -60.45 -7.18
N PHE A 9 23.42 -59.63 -6.67
CA PHE A 9 24.23 -58.65 -7.39
C PHE A 9 23.58 -57.35 -7.90
N VAL A 10 23.47 -56.43 -6.94
CA VAL A 10 23.87 -55.03 -7.12
C VAL A 10 25.24 -54.93 -7.82
N MET A 11 25.36 -53.95 -8.74
CA MET A 11 26.57 -53.46 -9.45
C MET A 11 26.71 -53.88 -10.93
N LEU A 12 26.05 -53.15 -11.83
CA LEU A 12 26.80 -52.56 -12.94
C LEU A 12 26.16 -51.23 -13.39
N LYS A 13 26.84 -50.18 -12.99
CA LYS A 13 26.60 -48.76 -13.25
C LYS A 13 27.03 -48.44 -14.70
N ARG A 14 26.37 -47.43 -15.31
CA ARG A 14 26.77 -46.62 -16.50
C ARG A 14 26.33 -47.21 -17.85
N ALA A 15 25.84 -46.47 -18.85
CA ALA A 15 25.71 -45.04 -19.12
C ALA A 15 24.86 -44.84 -20.39
N SER A 16 24.02 -43.79 -20.43
CA SER A 16 23.54 -43.07 -21.63
C SER A 16 22.34 -42.21 -21.18
N LEU A 17 22.49 -40.96 -20.72
CA LEU A 17 22.85 -39.74 -21.45
C LEU A 17 22.03 -39.53 -22.74
N GLY A 18 20.89 -38.86 -22.60
CA GLY A 18 20.08 -38.32 -23.70
C GLY A 18 19.36 -37.06 -23.23
N LEU A 19 19.94 -35.90 -23.58
CA LEU A 19 19.40 -34.56 -23.39
C LEU A 19 18.05 -34.39 -24.10
N LEU A 20 17.07 -33.80 -23.42
CA LEU A 20 16.08 -32.88 -24.00
C LEU A 20 15.58 -31.97 -22.87
N GLY A 21 16.35 -30.90 -22.63
CA GLY A 21 16.00 -29.83 -21.70
C GLY A 21 14.99 -28.88 -22.34
N SER A 22 13.73 -28.99 -21.94
CA SER A 22 12.71 -27.98 -22.20
C SER A 22 12.88 -26.85 -21.19
N VAL A 23 13.54 -25.77 -21.62
CA VAL A 23 13.70 -24.54 -20.83
C VAL A 23 12.33 -23.86 -20.74
N LEU A 24 11.62 -24.10 -19.65
CA LEU A 24 10.47 -23.31 -19.24
C LEU A 24 10.99 -22.00 -18.65
N MET A 25 11.11 -20.96 -19.47
CA MET A 25 11.40 -19.60 -19.03
C MET A 25 10.22 -19.10 -18.19
N LEU A 26 10.27 -19.33 -16.87
CA LEU A 26 9.50 -18.55 -15.91
C LEU A 26 10.05 -17.13 -15.93
N ALA A 27 9.33 -16.24 -16.62
CA ALA A 27 9.44 -14.81 -16.37
C ALA A 27 8.98 -14.55 -14.93
N SER A 28 9.93 -14.54 -13.99
CA SER A 28 9.69 -14.10 -12.62
C SER A 28 9.36 -12.61 -12.67
N ALA A 29 8.07 -12.26 -12.53
CA ALA A 29 7.69 -10.94 -12.06
C ALA A 29 8.34 -10.76 -10.69
N GLN A 30 9.34 -9.88 -10.56
CA GLN A 30 9.85 -9.50 -9.25
C GLN A 30 8.74 -8.76 -8.50
N ALA A 31 7.93 -9.51 -7.76
CA ALA A 31 7.24 -8.98 -6.60
C ALA A 31 8.34 -8.46 -5.66
N VAL A 32 8.36 -7.15 -5.47
CA VAL A 32 9.17 -6.53 -4.42
C VAL A 32 8.76 -7.19 -3.11
N GLU A 33 9.67 -7.89 -2.45
CA GLU A 33 9.45 -8.39 -1.10
C GLU A 33 9.04 -7.21 -0.21
N ILE A 34 7.78 -7.19 0.22
CA ILE A 34 7.30 -6.31 1.27
C ILE A 34 7.91 -6.85 2.57
N ASN A 35 9.14 -6.45 2.86
CA ASN A 35 9.79 -6.79 4.12
C ASN A 35 9.06 -6.02 5.24
N SER A 36 8.52 -6.75 6.22
CA SER A 36 7.79 -6.22 7.38
C SER A 36 8.64 -5.39 8.36
N LYS A 37 9.84 -4.97 7.95
CA LYS A 37 10.67 -4.04 8.72
C LYS A 37 10.07 -2.65 8.60
N SER A 38 9.88 -1.96 9.72
CA SER A 38 9.61 -0.53 9.72
C SER A 38 10.61 0.21 8.83
N LEU A 39 10.16 1.24 8.11
CA LEU A 39 11.05 2.08 7.29
C LEU A 39 12.27 2.50 8.14
N PRO A 40 13.52 2.31 7.66
CA PRO A 40 14.69 2.67 8.43
C PRO A 40 14.61 4.12 8.91
N GLY A 41 14.90 4.38 10.20
CA GLY A 41 14.80 5.73 10.78
C GLY A 41 15.78 6.76 10.16
N SER A 42 16.72 6.28 9.33
CA SER A 42 17.61 7.09 8.50
C SER A 42 16.95 7.60 7.22
N ASN A 43 15.81 7.04 6.79
CA ASN A 43 15.07 7.55 5.63
C ASN A 43 14.46 8.92 5.99
N PRO A 44 14.65 9.96 5.18
CA PRO A 44 14.21 11.32 5.49
C PRO A 44 12.68 11.46 5.63
N PHE A 45 11.90 10.54 5.04
CA PHE A 45 10.44 10.54 5.14
C PHE A 45 9.89 9.79 6.37
N ALA A 46 10.74 9.07 7.10
CA ALA A 46 10.32 8.26 8.26
C ALA A 46 9.71 9.07 9.40
N ARG A 47 10.01 10.37 9.47
CA ARG A 47 9.49 11.30 10.47
C ARG A 47 9.14 12.65 9.85
N ALA A 48 8.37 13.45 10.57
CA ALA A 48 8.14 14.84 10.19
C ALA A 48 9.47 15.62 10.17
N SER A 49 9.59 16.54 9.23
CA SER A 49 10.76 17.40 9.14
C SER A 49 10.84 18.34 10.35
N MET A 50 12.06 18.59 10.81
CA MET A 50 12.34 19.52 11.90
C MET A 50 12.61 20.96 11.39
N LEU A 51 12.62 21.18 10.08
CA LEU A 51 12.77 22.52 9.51
C LEU A 51 11.51 23.37 9.80
N PRO A 52 11.63 24.71 9.77
CA PRO A 52 10.48 25.60 9.92
C PRO A 52 9.32 25.19 9.01
N TYR A 53 8.10 25.20 9.54
CA TYR A 53 6.87 24.77 8.83
C TYR A 53 6.91 23.32 8.31
N GLN A 54 7.80 22.48 8.85
CA GLN A 54 8.03 21.10 8.38
C GLN A 54 8.46 21.02 6.91
N LEU A 55 9.18 22.04 6.43
CA LEU A 55 9.74 22.03 5.07
C LEU A 55 10.54 20.74 4.80
N PRO A 56 10.40 20.12 3.61
CA PRO A 56 11.20 18.94 3.26
C PRO A 56 12.70 19.21 3.36
N GLN A 57 13.45 18.26 3.92
CA GLN A 57 14.92 18.30 3.99
C GLN A 57 15.50 17.88 2.64
N PHE A 58 15.34 18.73 1.62
CA PHE A 58 15.77 18.44 0.24
C PHE A 58 17.27 18.12 0.12
N ASP A 59 18.09 18.62 1.03
CA ASP A 59 19.53 18.33 1.15
C ASP A 59 19.83 16.87 1.53
N GLN A 60 18.86 16.15 2.12
CA GLN A 60 19.01 14.77 2.58
C GLN A 60 18.27 13.76 1.72
N ILE A 61 17.29 14.20 0.93
CA ILE A 61 16.43 13.34 0.13
C ILE A 61 17.17 12.89 -1.14
N LYS A 62 17.20 11.57 -1.35
CA LYS A 62 17.75 10.93 -2.55
C LYS A 62 16.67 10.15 -3.28
N ASP A 63 16.85 9.93 -4.58
CA ASP A 63 15.92 9.14 -5.40
C ASP A 63 15.66 7.73 -4.83
N SER A 64 16.66 7.15 -4.17
CA SER A 64 16.57 5.84 -3.52
C SER A 64 15.63 5.80 -2.31
N ASP A 65 15.30 6.96 -1.73
CA ASP A 65 14.48 7.04 -0.52
C ASP A 65 12.99 6.92 -0.81
N TYR A 66 12.56 7.24 -2.04
CA TYR A 66 11.14 7.25 -2.40
C TYR A 66 10.53 5.85 -2.43
N ALA A 67 11.12 4.91 -3.16
CA ALA A 67 10.55 3.57 -3.31
C ALA A 67 10.23 2.88 -1.97
N PRO A 68 11.14 2.83 -0.97
CA PRO A 68 10.79 2.29 0.34
C PRO A 68 9.77 3.18 1.07
N ALA A 69 9.85 4.50 0.99
CA ALA A 69 8.87 5.38 1.66
C ALA A 69 7.44 5.17 1.12
N PHE A 70 7.25 5.05 -0.19
CA PHE A 70 5.94 4.73 -0.77
C PHE A 70 5.43 3.36 -0.34
N ALA A 71 6.28 2.33 -0.40
CA ALA A 71 5.89 0.97 -0.01
C ALA A 71 5.47 0.89 1.47
N HIS A 72 6.26 1.48 2.37
CA HIS A 72 5.93 1.53 3.80
C HIS A 72 4.72 2.42 4.08
N GLY A 73 4.63 3.58 3.42
CA GLY A 73 3.51 4.51 3.60
C GLY A 73 2.17 3.93 3.17
N MET A 74 2.11 3.23 2.03
CA MET A 74 0.89 2.52 1.61
C MET A 74 0.52 1.41 2.59
N ALA A 75 1.50 0.62 3.05
CA ALA A 75 1.25 -0.45 4.01
C ALA A 75 0.74 0.08 5.37
N GLU A 76 1.36 1.15 5.88
CA GLU A 76 0.97 1.83 7.13
C GLU A 76 -0.44 2.41 7.01
N GLN A 77 -0.72 3.18 5.95
CA GLN A 77 -2.05 3.74 5.73
C GLN A 77 -3.11 2.64 5.62
N ARG A 78 -2.81 1.53 4.92
CA ARG A 78 -3.75 0.42 4.82
C ARG A 78 -4.08 -0.17 6.19
N ALA A 79 -3.09 -0.32 7.07
CA ALA A 79 -3.31 -0.81 8.43
C ALA A 79 -4.14 0.15 9.29
N GLU A 80 -3.89 1.46 9.18
CA GLU A 80 -4.68 2.50 9.85
C GLU A 80 -6.14 2.48 9.37
N ILE A 81 -6.35 2.41 8.07
CA ILE A 81 -7.68 2.32 7.45
C ILE A 81 -8.41 1.05 7.91
N LEU A 82 -7.74 -0.10 7.95
CA LEU A 82 -8.34 -1.34 8.46
C LEU A 82 -8.72 -1.22 9.94
N THR A 83 -7.93 -0.50 10.73
CA THR A 83 -8.24 -0.23 12.14
C THR A 83 -9.52 0.60 12.27
N ILE A 84 -9.68 1.62 11.42
CA ILE A 84 -10.89 2.47 11.37
C ILE A 84 -12.10 1.64 10.92
N ALA A 85 -11.97 0.90 9.83
CA ALA A 85 -13.05 0.10 9.26
C ALA A 85 -13.57 -0.96 10.25
N ASN A 86 -12.67 -1.57 11.04
CA ASN A 86 -13.02 -2.60 12.01
C ASN A 86 -13.18 -2.07 13.45
N HIS A 87 -13.26 -0.75 13.65
CA HIS A 87 -13.40 -0.18 14.99
C HIS A 87 -14.72 -0.64 15.65
N PRO A 88 -14.69 -1.23 16.87
CA PRO A 88 -15.86 -1.90 17.45
C PRO A 88 -16.97 -0.95 17.91
N ALA A 89 -16.62 0.30 18.27
CA ALA A 89 -17.61 1.31 18.63
C ALA A 89 -18.39 1.79 17.40
N PRO A 90 -19.65 2.23 17.58
CA PRO A 90 -20.43 2.87 16.53
C PRO A 90 -19.66 4.00 15.83
N PRO A 91 -19.90 4.25 14.53
CA PRO A 91 -19.24 5.33 13.80
C PRO A 91 -19.50 6.69 14.46
N SER A 92 -18.43 7.44 14.71
CA SER A 92 -18.46 8.84 15.10
C SER A 92 -17.60 9.65 14.14
N PHE A 93 -17.81 10.98 14.09
CA PHE A 93 -16.98 11.86 13.28
C PHE A 93 -15.48 11.66 13.56
N ASP A 94 -15.11 11.56 14.84
CA ASP A 94 -13.72 11.41 15.26
C ASP A 94 -13.13 10.03 14.93
N ASN A 95 -13.86 8.95 15.23
CA ASN A 95 -13.34 7.60 15.04
C ASN A 95 -13.37 7.12 13.58
N THR A 96 -13.99 7.91 12.69
CA THR A 96 -14.09 7.60 11.27
C THR A 96 -13.40 8.68 10.44
N LEU A 97 -13.95 9.91 10.34
CA LEU A 97 -13.40 10.91 9.41
C LEU A 97 -12.12 11.57 9.92
N VAL A 98 -12.05 11.96 11.20
CA VAL A 98 -10.81 12.52 11.75
C VAL A 98 -9.69 11.48 11.73
N ALA A 99 -10.03 10.22 12.03
CA ALA A 99 -9.07 9.12 11.94
C ALA A 99 -8.59 8.92 10.49
N MET A 100 -9.48 8.98 9.50
CA MET A 100 -9.11 8.89 8.08
C MET A 100 -8.22 10.06 7.63
N GLU A 101 -8.55 11.30 8.00
CA GLU A 101 -7.74 12.51 7.73
C GLU A 101 -6.34 12.45 8.38
N ARG A 102 -6.18 11.67 9.44
CA ARG A 102 -4.89 11.47 10.10
C ARG A 102 -4.10 10.29 9.54
N SER A 103 -4.71 9.43 8.73
CA SER A 103 -4.06 8.27 8.15
C SER A 103 -3.08 8.66 7.04
N GLY A 104 -2.08 7.82 6.76
CA GLY A 104 -1.23 7.95 5.59
C GLY A 104 -0.17 9.05 5.65
N ARG A 105 0.14 9.55 6.85
CA ARG A 105 1.08 10.67 7.04
C ARG A 105 2.44 10.43 6.41
N LEU A 106 2.95 9.19 6.42
CA LEU A 106 4.21 8.84 5.77
C LEU A 106 4.08 8.91 4.24
N LEU A 107 3.04 8.29 3.70
CA LEU A 107 2.76 8.30 2.26
C LEU A 107 2.59 9.73 1.75
N ASP A 108 1.86 10.59 2.47
CA ASP A 108 1.65 11.99 2.11
C ASP A 108 2.98 12.76 2.05
N ARG A 109 3.85 12.62 3.06
CA ARG A 109 5.16 13.27 3.07
C ARG A 109 6.00 12.91 1.85
N ALA A 110 6.06 11.63 1.51
CA ALA A 110 6.81 11.15 0.35
C ALA A 110 6.16 11.62 -0.97
N SER A 111 4.84 11.53 -1.07
CA SER A 111 4.06 11.87 -2.28
C SER A 111 4.16 13.35 -2.62
N LEU A 112 3.99 14.24 -1.63
CA LEU A 112 4.06 15.68 -1.82
C LEU A 112 5.40 16.10 -2.44
N VAL A 113 6.51 15.55 -1.94
CA VAL A 113 7.84 15.87 -2.44
C VAL A 113 8.09 15.20 -3.79
N PHE A 114 7.73 13.93 -3.93
CA PHE A 114 7.96 13.16 -5.15
C PHE A 114 7.27 13.79 -6.35
N PHE A 115 5.96 14.07 -6.25
CA PHE A 115 5.20 14.62 -7.37
C PHE A 115 5.51 16.10 -7.65
N ASN A 116 5.95 16.85 -6.64
CA ASN A 116 6.49 18.19 -6.86
C ASN A 116 7.77 18.13 -7.72
N LEU A 117 8.73 17.27 -7.35
CA LEU A 117 9.99 17.13 -8.08
C LEU A 117 9.82 16.43 -9.43
N SER A 118 8.94 15.43 -9.55
CA SER A 118 8.68 14.76 -10.84
C SER A 118 8.08 15.71 -11.87
N SER A 119 7.37 16.76 -11.43
CA SER A 119 6.80 17.78 -12.30
C SER A 119 7.75 18.95 -12.60
N SER A 120 8.68 19.26 -11.69
CA SER A 120 9.49 20.49 -11.76
C SER A 120 10.99 20.27 -12.02
N ASN A 121 11.53 19.12 -11.61
CA ASN A 121 12.96 18.79 -11.67
C ASN A 121 13.19 17.27 -11.73
N THR A 122 12.62 16.62 -12.75
CA THR A 122 12.64 15.16 -12.87
C THR A 122 13.93 14.62 -13.46
N ASN A 123 14.10 13.30 -13.36
CA ASN A 123 15.19 12.56 -13.99
C ASN A 123 14.73 11.14 -14.39
N ALA A 124 15.58 10.38 -15.08
CA ALA A 124 15.23 9.04 -15.57
C ALA A 124 14.88 8.04 -14.46
N ALA A 125 15.49 8.15 -13.27
CA ALA A 125 15.18 7.29 -12.13
C ALA A 125 13.79 7.60 -11.55
N MET A 126 13.47 8.89 -11.40
CA MET A 126 12.15 9.35 -10.95
C MET A 126 11.04 8.96 -11.93
N GLN A 127 11.24 9.16 -13.24
CA GLN A 127 10.25 8.78 -14.26
C GLN A 127 9.96 7.27 -14.24
N LYS A 128 11.02 6.44 -14.13
CA LYS A 128 10.87 4.99 -14.01
C LYS A 128 10.14 4.60 -12.73
N LEU A 129 10.40 5.30 -11.62
CA LEU A 129 9.71 5.06 -10.36
C LEU A 129 8.23 5.46 -10.46
N GLU A 130 7.92 6.62 -11.03
CA GLU A 130 6.55 7.12 -11.21
C GLU A 130 5.71 6.15 -12.04
N ALA A 131 6.24 5.65 -13.16
CA ALA A 131 5.56 4.66 -14.00
C ALA A 131 5.25 3.36 -13.22
N ARG A 132 6.10 2.98 -12.27
CA ARG A 132 5.87 1.82 -11.40
C ARG A 132 4.87 2.12 -10.28
N LEU A 133 4.93 3.32 -9.70
CA LEU A 133 4.07 3.73 -8.58
C LEU A 133 2.63 4.00 -9.01
N ALA A 134 2.41 4.54 -10.21
CA ALA A 134 1.08 4.92 -10.69
C ALA A 134 0.02 3.81 -10.54
N PRO A 135 0.23 2.57 -11.06
CA PRO A 135 -0.75 1.49 -10.87
C PRO A 135 -0.85 1.01 -9.41
N GLN A 136 0.23 1.12 -8.62
CA GLN A 136 0.22 0.71 -7.21
C GLN A 136 -0.60 1.68 -6.35
N LEU A 137 -0.44 2.99 -6.58
CA LEU A 137 -1.20 4.03 -5.90
C LEU A 137 -2.68 3.98 -6.29
N ALA A 138 -2.99 3.73 -7.57
CA ALA A 138 -4.37 3.51 -8.00
C ALA A 138 -5.02 2.35 -7.24
N ALA A 139 -4.36 1.18 -7.21
CA ALA A 139 -4.85 0.02 -6.46
C ALA A 139 -4.96 0.29 -4.95
N HIS A 140 -4.05 1.08 -4.39
CA HIS A 140 -4.10 1.49 -2.98
C HIS A 140 -5.31 2.39 -2.68
N HIS A 141 -5.58 3.39 -3.54
CA HIS A 141 -6.76 4.24 -3.41
C HIS A 141 -8.05 3.45 -3.59
N ASP A 142 -8.12 2.55 -4.57
CA ASP A 142 -9.28 1.68 -4.79
C ASP A 142 -9.51 0.78 -3.58
N ALA A 143 -8.46 0.19 -3.01
CA ALA A 143 -8.58 -0.64 -1.81
C ALA A 143 -9.22 0.12 -0.64
N ILE A 144 -8.96 1.43 -0.50
CA ILE A 144 -9.55 2.26 0.56
C ILE A 144 -11.00 2.64 0.21
N LEU A 145 -11.22 3.15 -1.01
CA LEU A 145 -12.52 3.70 -1.41
C LEU A 145 -13.57 2.62 -1.71
N LEU A 146 -13.14 1.39 -1.96
CA LEU A 146 -14.02 0.23 -2.18
C LEU A 146 -14.06 -0.72 -0.96
N ASP A 147 -13.57 -0.28 0.20
CA ASP A 147 -13.73 -1.06 1.43
C ASP A 147 -15.15 -0.89 1.99
N ASP A 148 -15.97 -1.93 1.86
CA ASP A 148 -17.39 -1.92 2.27
C ASP A 148 -17.59 -1.55 3.73
N LYS A 149 -16.70 -2.03 4.62
CA LYS A 149 -16.81 -1.75 6.06
C LYS A 149 -16.53 -0.30 6.34
N LEU A 150 -15.48 0.25 5.74
CA LEU A 150 -15.15 1.67 5.86
C LEU A 150 -16.27 2.54 5.30
N PHE A 151 -16.78 2.21 4.11
CA PHE A 151 -17.88 2.95 3.51
C PHE A 151 -19.14 2.90 4.36
N ALA A 152 -19.49 1.75 4.95
CA ALA A 152 -20.63 1.64 5.85
C ALA A 152 -20.55 2.60 7.04
N ARG A 153 -19.34 2.83 7.59
CA ARG A 153 -19.13 3.83 8.65
C ARG A 153 -19.39 5.26 8.15
N VAL A 154 -18.85 5.60 6.98
CA VAL A 154 -19.02 6.93 6.36
C VAL A 154 -20.49 7.18 5.98
N ASP A 155 -21.15 6.20 5.39
CA ASP A 155 -22.56 6.27 4.98
C ASP A 155 -23.49 6.38 6.19
N ALA A 156 -23.18 5.73 7.32
CA ALA A 156 -23.92 5.91 8.57
C ALA A 156 -23.86 7.36 9.08
N LEU A 157 -22.67 7.97 9.11
CA LEU A 157 -22.50 9.38 9.48
C LEU A 157 -23.22 10.30 8.49
N TYR A 158 -23.12 10.04 7.19
CA TYR A 158 -23.81 10.82 6.17
C TYR A 158 -25.33 10.78 6.36
N ARG A 159 -25.93 9.62 6.61
CA ARG A 159 -27.39 9.50 6.82
C ARG A 159 -27.87 10.24 8.06
N GLN A 160 -27.04 10.31 9.10
CA GLN A 160 -27.38 10.95 10.38
C GLN A 160 -26.91 12.41 10.46
N ARG A 161 -26.26 12.95 9.43
CA ARG A 161 -25.58 14.26 9.49
C ARG A 161 -26.47 15.44 9.91
N ALA A 162 -27.78 15.37 9.65
CA ALA A 162 -28.74 16.42 10.04
C ALA A 162 -29.10 16.40 11.53
N THR A 163 -28.82 15.30 12.23
CA THR A 163 -29.11 15.13 13.66
C THR A 163 -27.84 15.15 14.52
N LEU A 164 -26.67 15.02 13.89
CA LEU A 164 -25.38 15.16 14.55
C LEU A 164 -25.11 16.65 14.79
N ASP A 165 -24.60 16.99 15.97
CA ASP A 165 -24.19 18.35 16.34
C ASP A 165 -22.84 18.70 15.68
N LEU A 166 -22.85 18.80 14.34
CA LEU A 166 -21.67 19.08 13.53
C LEU A 166 -21.60 20.58 13.22
N ASN A 167 -20.39 21.13 13.33
CA ASN A 167 -20.14 22.46 12.79
C ASN A 167 -20.16 22.43 11.23
N PRO A 168 -20.20 23.60 10.57
CA PRO A 168 -20.29 23.66 9.10
C PRO A 168 -19.15 22.95 8.36
N GLU A 169 -17.92 23.00 8.88
CA GLU A 169 -16.76 22.34 8.26
C GLU A 169 -16.84 20.82 8.38
N GLN A 170 -17.24 20.33 9.56
CA GLN A 170 -17.43 18.90 9.82
C GLN A 170 -18.54 18.32 8.93
N LEU A 171 -19.68 19.02 8.82
CA LEU A 171 -20.77 18.63 7.92
C LEU A 171 -20.26 18.54 6.48
N ARG A 172 -19.53 19.56 6.02
CA ARG A 172 -18.97 19.59 4.67
C ARG A 172 -18.01 18.44 4.41
N LEU A 173 -17.21 18.06 5.42
CA LEU A 173 -16.28 16.94 5.35
C LEU A 173 -17.01 15.60 5.19
N VAL A 174 -18.06 15.38 5.99
CA VAL A 174 -18.93 14.18 5.87
C VAL A 174 -19.49 14.06 4.46
N GLU A 175 -20.03 15.14 3.92
CA GLU A 175 -20.60 15.16 2.57
C GLU A 175 -19.54 14.95 1.48
N ARG A 176 -18.34 15.52 1.66
CA ARG A 176 -17.22 15.34 0.71
C ARG A 176 -16.78 13.89 0.67
N TYR A 177 -16.51 13.28 1.82
CA TYR A 177 -16.07 11.89 1.89
C TYR A 177 -17.11 10.96 1.30
N HIS A 178 -18.37 11.09 1.73
CA HIS A 178 -19.45 10.28 1.18
C HIS A 178 -19.53 10.37 -0.35
N THR A 179 -19.48 11.59 -0.90
CA THR A 179 -19.48 11.82 -2.35
C THR A 179 -18.29 11.13 -3.03
N ASN A 180 -17.10 11.19 -2.44
CA ASN A 180 -15.89 10.56 -2.99
C ASN A 180 -16.04 9.04 -3.05
N PHE A 181 -16.51 8.40 -1.98
CA PHE A 181 -16.78 6.95 -1.97
C PHE A 181 -17.81 6.54 -3.03
N VAL A 182 -18.93 7.26 -3.12
CA VAL A 182 -19.97 6.95 -4.12
C VAL A 182 -19.44 7.10 -5.54
N ARG A 183 -18.67 8.15 -5.82
CA ARG A 183 -18.06 8.37 -7.15
C ARG A 183 -16.98 7.34 -7.49
N ALA A 184 -16.30 6.79 -6.49
CA ALA A 184 -15.34 5.71 -6.67
C ALA A 184 -16.02 4.36 -6.91
N GLY A 185 -17.32 4.23 -6.63
CA GLY A 185 -18.09 3.01 -6.88
C GLY A 185 -18.42 2.18 -5.64
N ALA A 186 -18.32 2.74 -4.42
CA ALA A 186 -18.61 2.02 -3.16
C ALA A 186 -20.06 1.51 -2.98
N ARG A 187 -20.93 1.68 -3.98
CA ARG A 187 -22.34 1.23 -4.00
C ARG A 187 -22.64 0.22 -5.11
N LEU A 188 -21.62 -0.23 -5.84
CA LEU A 188 -21.75 -1.10 -7.02
C LEU A 188 -21.59 -2.57 -6.67
#